data_AF-A0A6G0UBA3-F1
#
_entry.id   AF-A0A6G0UBA3-F1
#
_cell.length_a   1.000
_cell.length_b   1.000
_cell.length_c   1.000
_cell.angle_alpha   90.00
_cell.angle_beta   90.00
_cell.angle_gamma   90.00
#
_symmetry.space_group_name_H-M   'P 1'
#
loop_
_entity.id
_entity.type
_entity.pdbx_description
1 polymer ?
#
loop_
_entity_poly.entity_id
_entity_poly.type
_entity_poly.pdbx_seq_one_letter_code
_entity_poly.pdbx_strand_id
1 'polypeptide(L)'
;MIGIDSVSHMEFLRSLPKSYSYLTDIMGSITLNGYNIVGDGTPQAYLPILTGKTEVELPLTRRRYKEADFVNVYPFIWNNFSKKGYMTAFAEDMPGIDMFNYRLKGFKEQPTDHYLRTFMLDLVNEKGSKNLDCNGETSIVQQWFDYIEGFLRNYGKTPVFGLFHHGLFTHDADRGKLMDKYLYDFLKRNFEK
;
A
#
# COMPACT_ATOMS: atom_id res chain seq x y z
N MET A 1 3.14 1.17 7.19
CA MET A 1 1.76 0.68 6.99
C MET A 1 1.77 -0.25 5.80
N ILE A 2 1.27 -1.47 5.96
CA ILE A 2 1.10 -2.43 4.88
C ILE A 2 -0.40 -2.64 4.69
N GLY A 3 -0.86 -2.38 3.48
CA GLY A 3 -2.24 -2.59 3.06
C GLY A 3 -2.33 -3.73 2.07
N ILE A 4 -3.40 -4.51 2.15
CA ILE A 4 -3.69 -5.58 1.19
C ILE A 4 -5.07 -5.29 0.62
N ASP A 5 -5.13 -5.14 -0.69
CA ASP A 5 -6.35 -4.73 -1.37
C ASP A 5 -7.40 -5.84 -1.39
N SER A 6 -8.67 -5.46 -1.33
CA SER A 6 -9.82 -6.38 -1.37
C SER A 6 -9.82 -7.50 -0.33
N VAL A 7 -9.07 -7.36 0.78
CA VAL A 7 -9.03 -8.34 1.87
C VAL A 7 -9.86 -7.85 3.06
N SER A 8 -10.97 -8.53 3.31
CA SER A 8 -11.77 -8.36 4.54
C SER A 8 -11.11 -9.01 5.75
N HIS A 9 -11.60 -8.72 6.95
CA HIS A 9 -11.13 -9.39 8.18
C HIS A 9 -11.25 -10.92 8.07
N MET A 10 -12.40 -11.43 7.62
CA MET A 10 -12.62 -12.88 7.45
C MET A 10 -11.72 -13.48 6.38
N GLU A 11 -11.48 -12.74 5.29
CA GLU A 11 -10.57 -13.18 4.24
C GLU A 11 -9.13 -13.25 4.73
N PHE A 12 -8.70 -12.29 5.54
CA PHE A 12 -7.37 -12.30 6.16
C PHE A 12 -7.19 -13.55 7.04
N LEU A 13 -8.18 -13.89 7.87
CA LEU A 13 -8.15 -15.11 8.71
C LEU A 13 -8.07 -16.39 7.87
N ARG A 14 -8.78 -16.44 6.74
CA ARG A 14 -8.85 -17.63 5.87
C ARG A 14 -7.60 -17.82 5.01
N SER A 15 -7.10 -16.72 4.43
CA SER A 15 -6.07 -16.77 3.40
C SER A 15 -4.67 -16.46 3.91
N LEU A 16 -4.55 -15.80 5.07
CA LEU A 16 -3.26 -15.48 5.70
C LEU A 16 -3.13 -16.04 7.13
N PRO A 17 -3.42 -17.33 7.37
CA PRO A 17 -3.47 -17.89 8.72
C PRO A 17 -2.11 -17.88 9.44
N LYS A 18 -0.98 -18.06 8.73
CA LYS A 18 0.35 -18.03 9.37
C LYS A 18 0.72 -16.62 9.81
N SER A 19 0.47 -15.65 8.93
CA SER A 19 0.69 -14.23 9.22
C SER A 19 -0.20 -13.77 10.38
N TYR A 20 -1.47 -14.18 10.38
CA TYR A 20 -2.39 -13.87 11.48
C TYR A 20 -1.92 -14.43 12.81
N SER A 21 -1.60 -15.72 12.90
CA SER A 21 -1.10 -16.35 14.12
C SER A 21 0.21 -15.69 14.60
N TYR A 22 1.12 -15.32 13.69
CA TYR A 22 2.32 -14.59 14.08
C TYR A 22 1.99 -13.21 14.68
N LEU A 23 1.08 -12.46 14.05
CA LEU A 23 0.65 -11.15 14.54
C LEU A 23 -0.01 -11.24 15.93
N THR A 24 -0.88 -12.23 16.15
CA THR A 24 -1.62 -12.35 17.42
C THR A 24 -0.80 -13.01 18.51
N ASP A 25 -0.18 -14.14 18.21
CA ASP A 25 0.36 -15.05 19.23
C ASP A 25 1.81 -14.69 19.59
N ILE A 26 2.56 -14.14 18.62
CA ILE A 26 3.99 -13.79 18.81
C ILE A 26 4.16 -12.29 19.04
N MET A 27 3.60 -11.45 18.17
CA MET A 27 3.74 -10.00 18.30
C MET A 27 2.79 -9.38 19.34
N GLY A 28 1.75 -10.10 19.78
CA GLY A 28 0.74 -9.56 20.70
C GLY A 28 -0.04 -8.39 20.11
N SER A 29 -0.31 -8.43 18.80
CA SER A 29 -0.97 -7.34 18.07
C SER A 29 -2.41 -7.14 18.53
N ILE A 30 -2.90 -5.90 18.44
CA ILE A 30 -4.30 -5.56 18.73
C ILE A 30 -5.13 -5.67 17.45
N THR A 31 -6.13 -6.55 17.46
CA THR A 31 -7.13 -6.65 16.39
C THR A 31 -8.27 -5.66 16.64
N LEU A 32 -8.49 -4.74 15.70
CA LEU A 32 -9.58 -3.78 15.75
C LEU A 32 -10.88 -4.38 15.15
N ASN A 33 -11.57 -5.23 15.91
CA ASN A 33 -12.77 -5.95 15.43
C ASN A 33 -13.93 -5.03 14.99
N GLY A 34 -13.97 -3.79 15.47
CA GLY A 34 -14.99 -2.79 15.10
C GLY A 34 -14.59 -1.89 13.92
N TYR A 35 -13.37 -2.04 13.38
CA TYR A 35 -12.89 -1.22 12.28
C TYR A 35 -13.70 -1.50 11.01
N ASN A 36 -14.15 -0.44 10.36
CA ASN A 36 -14.87 -0.49 9.08
C ASN A 36 -14.38 0.64 8.18
N ILE A 37 -14.44 0.41 6.86
CA ILE A 37 -14.21 1.44 5.85
C ILE A 37 -15.36 2.45 5.88
N VAL A 38 -15.06 3.71 5.54
CA VAL A 38 -16.08 4.79 5.51
C VAL A 38 -16.62 5.06 4.11
N GLY A 39 -16.37 4.16 3.17
CA GLY A 39 -16.86 4.21 1.81
C GLY A 39 -16.43 2.99 1.00
N ASP A 40 -16.93 2.90 -0.23
CA ASP A 40 -16.91 1.68 -1.05
C ASP A 40 -15.56 1.35 -1.70
N GLY A 41 -14.68 2.34 -1.91
CA GLY A 41 -13.42 2.14 -2.61
C GLY A 41 -12.18 2.34 -1.74
N THR A 42 -11.04 1.87 -2.25
CA THR A 42 -9.71 2.05 -1.67
C THR A 42 -9.41 3.52 -1.31
N PRO A 43 -9.73 4.52 -2.16
CA PRO A 43 -9.54 5.93 -1.78
C PRO A 43 -10.36 6.32 -0.56
N GLN A 44 -11.62 5.88 -0.47
CA GLN A 44 -12.51 6.22 0.64
C GLN A 44 -12.09 5.51 1.94
N ALA A 45 -11.43 4.35 1.84
CA ALA A 45 -10.84 3.68 3.00
C ALA A 45 -9.59 4.42 3.52
N TYR A 46 -8.71 4.89 2.63
CA TYR A 46 -7.43 5.48 3.03
C TYR A 46 -7.47 7.00 3.26
N LEU A 47 -8.32 7.76 2.56
CA LEU A 47 -8.36 9.22 2.73
C LEU A 47 -8.59 9.65 4.19
N PRO A 48 -9.52 9.05 4.97
CA PRO A 48 -9.67 9.41 6.38
C PRO A 48 -8.44 9.04 7.22
N ILE A 49 -7.80 7.91 6.94
CA ILE A 49 -6.58 7.47 7.61
C ILE A 49 -5.44 8.46 7.35
N LEU A 50 -5.32 8.93 6.11
CA LEU A 50 -4.18 9.73 5.66
C LEU A 50 -4.39 11.25 5.80
N THR A 51 -5.63 11.72 5.92
CA THR A 51 -5.95 13.15 5.92
C THR A 51 -6.86 13.57 7.07
N GLY A 52 -7.47 12.62 7.78
CA GLY A 52 -8.54 12.90 8.75
C GLY A 52 -9.85 13.35 8.13
N LYS A 53 -10.02 13.23 6.81
CA LYS A 53 -11.18 13.71 6.05
C LYS A 53 -11.70 12.66 5.08
N THR A 54 -13.00 12.67 4.85
CA THR A 54 -13.63 11.91 3.77
C THR A 54 -13.37 12.58 2.42
N GLU A 55 -13.57 11.85 1.31
CA GLU A 55 -13.38 12.39 -0.04
C GLU A 55 -14.25 13.62 -0.32
N VAL A 56 -15.46 13.69 0.25
CA VAL A 56 -16.39 14.81 0.01
C VAL A 56 -16.03 16.08 0.78
N GLU A 57 -15.21 15.97 1.83
CA GLU A 57 -14.68 17.10 2.60
C GLU A 57 -13.39 17.67 1.99
N LEU A 58 -12.80 16.96 1.03
CA LEU A 58 -11.57 17.33 0.36
C LEU A 58 -11.86 18.05 -0.97
N PRO A 59 -10.89 18.84 -1.50
CA PRO A 59 -11.04 19.45 -2.82
C PRO A 59 -11.37 18.44 -3.92
N LEU A 60 -12.06 18.91 -4.97
CA LEU A 60 -12.44 18.05 -6.09
C LEU A 60 -11.20 17.58 -6.87
N THR A 61 -10.89 16.28 -6.79
CA THR A 61 -9.77 15.68 -7.57
C THR A 61 -10.22 14.52 -8.46
N ARG A 62 -11.52 14.28 -8.57
CA ARG A 62 -12.08 13.23 -9.43
C ARG A 62 -11.84 13.54 -10.90
N ARG A 63 -11.07 12.69 -11.59
CA ARG A 63 -10.57 12.96 -12.96
C ARG A 63 -11.66 13.13 -14.02
N ARG A 64 -12.90 12.73 -13.74
CA ARG A 64 -14.06 12.91 -14.63
C ARG A 64 -14.48 14.38 -14.78
N TYR A 65 -14.08 15.24 -13.84
CA TYR A 65 -14.36 16.67 -13.89
C TYR A 65 -13.15 17.41 -14.46
N LYS A 66 -13.39 18.38 -15.34
CA LYS A 66 -12.32 19.09 -16.06
C LYS A 66 -11.54 20.02 -15.13
N GLU A 67 -12.26 20.61 -14.18
CA GLU A 67 -11.82 21.53 -13.14
C GLU A 67 -11.16 20.84 -11.94
N ALA A 68 -11.10 19.50 -11.93
CA ALA A 68 -10.50 18.76 -10.83
C ALA A 68 -9.02 19.10 -10.65
N ASP A 69 -8.58 19.23 -9.40
CA ASP A 69 -7.18 19.36 -9.03
C ASP A 69 -6.47 18.00 -8.97
N PHE A 70 -5.14 18.03 -8.90
CA PHE A 70 -4.34 16.85 -8.57
C PHE A 70 -4.41 16.58 -7.07
N VAL A 71 -4.25 15.33 -6.65
CA VAL A 71 -4.39 14.96 -5.23
C VAL A 71 -3.31 15.59 -4.33
N ASN A 72 -2.28 16.22 -4.91
CA ASN A 72 -1.30 17.04 -4.19
C ASN A 72 -1.93 18.11 -3.28
N VAL A 73 -3.15 18.56 -3.56
CA VAL A 73 -3.87 19.54 -2.72
C VAL A 73 -4.36 18.98 -1.38
N TYR A 74 -4.31 17.66 -1.18
CA TYR A 74 -4.78 17.03 0.05
C TYR A 74 -3.77 17.15 1.20
N PRO A 75 -4.24 17.28 2.46
CA PRO A 75 -3.39 17.41 3.63
C PRO A 75 -2.89 16.04 4.11
N PHE A 76 -2.19 15.31 3.24
CA PHE A 76 -1.70 13.98 3.57
C PHE A 76 -0.72 13.97 4.74
N ILE A 77 -0.84 12.98 5.62
CA ILE A 77 -0.06 12.84 6.85
C ILE A 77 1.45 12.69 6.59
N TRP A 78 1.84 12.09 5.46
CA TRP A 78 3.24 11.99 5.08
C TRP A 78 3.90 13.35 4.87
N ASN A 79 3.16 14.40 4.49
CA ASN A 79 3.69 15.77 4.42
C ASN A 79 4.15 16.25 5.81
N ASN A 80 3.44 15.86 6.87
CA ASN A 80 3.81 16.20 8.24
C ASN A 80 5.04 15.40 8.72
N PHE A 81 5.15 14.14 8.32
CA PHE A 81 6.33 13.32 8.59
C PHE A 81 7.56 13.84 7.85
N SER A 82 7.44 14.14 6.56
CA SER A 82 8.51 14.74 5.74
C SER A 82 9.02 16.05 6.35
N LYS A 83 8.11 16.96 6.75
CA LYS A 83 8.47 18.21 7.45
C LYS A 83 9.22 18.01 8.78
N LYS A 84 9.04 16.85 9.42
CA LYS A 84 9.75 16.46 10.66
C LYS A 84 11.05 15.70 10.39
N GLY A 85 11.49 15.60 9.13
CA GLY A 85 12.73 14.93 8.75
C GLY A 85 12.61 13.40 8.66
N TYR A 86 11.39 12.86 8.55
CA TYR A 86 11.22 11.44 8.29
C TYR A 86 11.45 11.18 6.81
N MET A 87 12.08 10.05 6.49
CA MET A 87 12.04 9.53 5.14
C MET A 87 10.66 8.95 4.84
N THR A 88 10.07 9.30 3.70
CA THR A 88 8.70 8.91 3.36
C THR A 88 8.64 7.97 2.15
N ALA A 89 7.73 7.00 2.20
CA ALA A 89 7.45 6.10 1.08
C ALA A 89 5.95 5.95 0.81
N PHE A 90 5.60 5.93 -0.47
CA PHE A 90 4.29 5.52 -0.95
C PHE A 90 4.48 4.55 -2.12
N ALA A 91 3.88 3.38 -2.02
CA ALA A 91 4.01 2.33 -3.02
C ALA A 91 2.69 1.62 -3.25
N GLU A 92 2.42 1.37 -4.53
CA GLU A 92 1.31 0.57 -5.05
C GLU A 92 1.90 -0.32 -6.17
N ASP A 93 1.28 -1.47 -6.42
CA ASP A 93 1.76 -2.47 -7.39
C ASP A 93 0.81 -2.70 -8.58
N MET A 94 -0.28 -1.96 -8.67
CA MET A 94 -1.26 -2.06 -9.75
C MET A 94 -1.47 -0.71 -10.45
N PRO A 95 -0.47 -0.18 -11.18
CA PRO A 95 -0.45 1.21 -11.64
C PRO A 95 -1.61 1.62 -12.56
N GLY A 96 -2.31 0.66 -13.17
CA GLY A 96 -3.52 0.91 -13.97
C GLY A 96 -4.77 1.21 -13.15
N ILE A 97 -4.83 0.75 -11.90
CA ILE A 97 -5.98 0.92 -10.99
C ILE A 97 -5.60 1.46 -9.60
N ASP A 98 -4.37 1.96 -9.45
CA ASP A 98 -3.88 2.66 -8.24
C ASP A 98 -4.93 3.60 -7.62
N MET A 99 -4.97 3.57 -6.30
CA MET A 99 -5.92 4.28 -5.44
C MET A 99 -6.13 5.73 -5.90
N PHE A 100 -5.04 6.48 -6.11
CA PHE A 100 -5.13 7.91 -6.45
C PHE A 100 -5.07 8.20 -7.95
N ASN A 101 -4.84 7.20 -8.81
CA ASN A 101 -4.67 7.40 -10.26
C ASN A 101 -5.83 6.81 -11.09
N TYR A 102 -6.66 5.95 -10.51
CA TYR A 102 -7.78 5.33 -11.21
C TYR A 102 -9.00 6.26 -11.35
N ARG A 103 -9.61 6.67 -10.23
CA ARG A 103 -10.79 7.57 -10.25
C ARG A 103 -10.43 9.04 -10.02
N LEU A 104 -9.28 9.28 -9.38
CA LEU A 104 -8.77 10.62 -9.12
C LEU A 104 -7.71 11.00 -10.16
N LYS A 105 -7.36 12.29 -10.20
CA LYS A 105 -6.45 12.88 -11.20
C LYS A 105 -4.98 12.45 -11.02
N GLY A 106 -4.67 11.73 -9.94
CA GLY A 106 -3.30 11.34 -9.61
C GLY A 106 -2.49 12.48 -9.02
N PHE A 107 -1.21 12.20 -8.83
CA PHE A 107 -0.23 13.16 -8.37
C PHE A 107 0.42 13.84 -9.58
N LYS A 108 0.53 15.18 -9.53
CA LYS A 108 1.33 15.96 -10.47
C LYS A 108 2.81 15.93 -10.09
N GLU A 109 3.08 16.04 -8.79
CA GLU A 109 4.42 16.00 -8.20
C GLU A 109 4.52 14.79 -7.30
N GLN A 110 5.71 14.19 -7.23
CA GLN A 110 5.98 13.01 -6.42
C GLN A 110 5.59 13.26 -4.95
N PRO A 111 4.75 12.40 -4.32
CA PRO A 111 4.16 12.71 -3.01
C PRO A 111 5.07 12.42 -1.81
N THR A 112 6.07 11.56 -1.98
CA THR A 112 6.95 11.03 -0.93
C THR A 112 8.35 10.85 -1.47
N ASP A 113 9.36 10.76 -0.62
CA ASP A 113 10.76 10.61 -1.05
C ASP A 113 10.97 9.34 -1.90
N HIS A 114 10.26 8.27 -1.57
CA HIS A 114 10.21 7.03 -2.35
C HIS A 114 8.81 6.84 -2.93
N TYR A 115 8.72 6.79 -4.26
CA TYR A 115 7.46 6.56 -4.98
C TYR A 115 7.62 5.45 -6.02
N LEU A 116 7.08 4.26 -5.72
CA LEU A 116 7.32 3.05 -6.54
C LEU A 116 6.64 3.07 -7.91
N ARG A 117 5.68 3.98 -8.14
CA ARG A 117 4.83 3.98 -9.33
C ARG A 117 5.59 3.96 -10.66
N THR A 118 6.68 4.73 -10.78
CA THR A 118 7.46 4.79 -12.04
C THR A 118 8.01 3.41 -12.41
N PHE A 119 8.60 2.71 -11.44
CA PHE A 119 9.08 1.34 -11.63
C PHE A 119 7.95 0.39 -12.07
N MET A 120 6.77 0.49 -11.43
CA MET A 120 5.64 -0.37 -11.79
C MET A 120 5.07 -0.06 -13.18
N LEU A 121 5.04 1.22 -13.58
CA LEU A 121 4.64 1.61 -14.94
C LEU A 121 5.58 1.03 -15.98
N ASP A 122 6.89 1.13 -15.76
CA ASP A 122 7.90 0.57 -16.67
C ASP A 122 7.78 -0.95 -16.77
N LEU A 123 7.60 -1.63 -15.64
CA LEU A 123 7.41 -3.09 -15.60
C LEU A 123 6.15 -3.53 -16.37
N VAL A 124 5.05 -2.78 -16.22
CA VAL A 124 3.80 -3.05 -16.95
C VAL A 124 3.96 -2.77 -18.45
N ASN A 125 4.71 -1.73 -18.83
CA ASN A 125 4.98 -1.43 -20.23
C ASN A 125 5.83 -2.53 -20.89
N GLU A 126 6.79 -3.10 -20.15
CA GLU A 126 7.66 -4.17 -20.66
C GLU A 126 6.93 -5.52 -20.77
N LYS A 127 6.17 -5.92 -19.73
CA LYS A 127 5.64 -7.29 -19.61
C LYS A 127 4.15 -7.42 -19.88
N GLY A 128 3.44 -6.31 -19.87
CA GLY A 128 1.98 -6.27 -19.84
C GLY A 128 1.42 -6.54 -18.43
N SER A 129 0.25 -5.97 -18.15
CA SER A 129 -0.39 -6.06 -16.83
C SER A 129 -0.80 -7.47 -16.39
N LYS A 130 -0.85 -8.43 -17.31
CA LYS A 130 -1.24 -9.83 -17.04
C LYS A 130 -0.06 -10.74 -16.66
N ASN A 131 1.18 -10.30 -16.84
CA ASN A 131 2.37 -11.14 -16.67
C ASN A 131 3.27 -10.62 -15.53
N LEU A 132 2.67 -10.12 -14.45
CA LEU A 132 3.41 -9.48 -13.35
C LEU A 132 3.74 -10.42 -12.19
N ASP A 133 3.37 -11.70 -12.23
CA ASP A 133 3.59 -12.63 -11.11
C ASP A 133 5.09 -12.76 -10.74
N CYS A 134 5.97 -12.64 -11.73
CA CYS A 134 7.42 -12.67 -11.57
C CYS A 134 8.09 -11.54 -12.34
N ASN A 135 9.16 -10.99 -11.76
CA ASN A 135 10.12 -10.18 -12.48
C ASN A 135 11.50 -10.85 -12.51
N GLY A 136 11.85 -11.41 -13.68
CA GLY A 136 12.97 -12.33 -13.83
C GLY A 136 12.67 -13.64 -13.12
N GLU A 137 13.63 -14.13 -12.35
CA GLU A 137 13.49 -15.34 -11.53
C GLU A 137 12.80 -15.09 -10.18
N THR A 138 12.55 -13.82 -9.82
CA THR A 138 12.01 -13.44 -8.51
C THR A 138 10.51 -13.16 -8.60
N SER A 139 9.72 -13.72 -7.69
CA SER A 139 8.29 -13.39 -7.58
C SER A 139 8.09 -11.91 -7.26
N ILE A 140 7.05 -11.28 -7.81
CA ILE A 140 6.74 -9.87 -7.53
C ILE A 140 6.35 -9.64 -6.07
N VAL A 141 5.71 -10.63 -5.42
CA VAL A 141 5.37 -10.57 -3.99
C VAL A 141 6.64 -10.57 -3.14
N GLN A 142 7.64 -11.35 -3.53
CA GLN A 142 8.94 -11.31 -2.87
C GLN A 142 9.60 -9.94 -3.07
N GLN A 143 9.69 -9.45 -4.31
CA GLN A 143 10.23 -8.12 -4.60
C GLN A 143 9.52 -7.00 -3.84
N TRP A 144 8.21 -7.12 -3.66
CA TRP A 144 7.42 -6.19 -2.87
C TRP A 144 7.87 -6.13 -1.41
N PHE A 145 8.01 -7.29 -0.74
CA PHE A 145 8.50 -7.32 0.64
C PHE A 145 9.99 -6.96 0.75
N ASP A 146 10.80 -7.32 -0.23
CA ASP A 146 12.22 -6.94 -0.29
C ASP A 146 12.37 -5.41 -0.43
N TYR A 147 11.50 -4.76 -1.22
CA TYR A 147 11.45 -3.30 -1.34
C TYR A 147 11.10 -2.62 0.00
N ILE A 148 10.08 -3.15 0.70
CA ILE A 148 9.70 -2.66 2.04
C ILE A 148 10.86 -2.83 3.00
N GLU A 149 11.49 -4.01 3.03
CA GLU A 149 12.62 -4.32 3.91
C GLU A 149 13.82 -3.41 3.63
N GLY A 150 14.16 -3.20 2.36
CA GLY A 150 15.19 -2.26 1.95
C GLY A 150 14.91 -0.83 2.43
N PHE A 151 13.68 -0.35 2.27
CA PHE A 151 13.27 0.95 2.79
C PHE A 151 13.42 1.03 4.31
N LEU A 152 13.03 0.00 5.07
CA LEU A 152 13.17 0.01 6.53
C LEU A 152 14.63 0.00 6.99
N ARG A 153 15.53 -0.65 6.24
CA ARG A 153 16.95 -0.83 6.62
C ARG A 153 17.86 0.33 6.19
N ASN A 154 17.56 1.00 5.08
CA ASN A 154 18.52 1.91 4.43
C ASN A 154 18.71 3.27 5.10
N TYR A 155 17.86 3.68 6.05
CA TYR A 155 17.93 5.04 6.64
C TYR A 155 18.57 5.12 8.02
N GLY A 156 19.14 4.02 8.53
CA GLY A 156 19.94 4.01 9.75
C GLY A 156 19.17 4.55 10.97
N LYS A 157 19.53 5.75 11.43
CA LYS A 157 18.88 6.44 12.57
C LYS A 157 17.74 7.37 12.16
N THR A 158 17.55 7.62 10.87
CA THR A 158 16.50 8.51 10.37
C THR A 158 15.16 7.78 10.50
N PRO A 159 14.16 8.38 11.15
CA PRO A 159 12.86 7.75 11.27
C PRO A 159 12.15 7.70 9.91
N VAL A 160 11.27 6.72 9.73
CA VAL A 160 10.61 6.47 8.45
C VAL A 160 9.09 6.45 8.58
N PHE A 161 8.40 6.88 7.52
CA PHE A 161 6.96 6.68 7.36
C PHE A 161 6.70 6.09 5.98
N GLY A 162 6.09 4.90 5.91
CA GLY A 162 5.78 4.26 4.63
C GLY A 162 4.35 3.76 4.57
N LEU A 163 3.69 3.97 3.43
CA LEU A 163 2.46 3.29 3.05
C LEU A 163 2.73 2.41 1.82
N PHE A 164 2.56 1.11 1.99
CA PHE A 164 2.76 0.11 0.95
C PHE A 164 1.44 -0.63 0.76
N HIS A 165 0.79 -0.48 -0.39
CA HIS A 165 -0.50 -1.09 -0.70
C HIS A 165 -0.36 -2.12 -1.83
N HIS A 166 -0.60 -3.39 -1.50
CA HIS A 166 -0.47 -4.53 -2.41
C HIS A 166 -1.84 -4.98 -2.92
N GLY A 167 -2.03 -5.07 -4.24
CA GLY A 167 -3.28 -5.51 -4.86
C GLY A 167 -3.15 -6.68 -5.84
N LEU A 168 -1.97 -6.96 -6.40
CA LEU A 168 -1.83 -7.90 -7.54
C LEU A 168 -2.37 -9.32 -7.29
N PHE A 169 -2.36 -9.77 -6.04
CA PHE A 169 -2.74 -11.15 -5.67
C PHE A 169 -4.14 -11.27 -5.09
N THR A 170 -4.80 -10.16 -4.80
CA THR A 170 -6.05 -10.14 -4.04
C THR A 170 -7.15 -9.29 -4.66
N HIS A 171 -6.83 -8.33 -5.55
CA HIS A 171 -7.84 -7.48 -6.19
C HIS A 171 -8.82 -8.28 -7.05
N ASP A 172 -8.30 -9.07 -8.02
CA ASP A 172 -9.11 -9.83 -8.99
C ASP A 172 -8.92 -11.35 -8.89
N ALA A 173 -8.14 -11.81 -7.89
CA ALA A 173 -7.70 -13.19 -7.80
C ALA A 173 -7.81 -13.73 -6.38
N ASP A 174 -8.30 -14.97 -6.23
CA ASP A 174 -8.25 -15.72 -4.94
C ASP A 174 -6.84 -16.30 -4.70
N ARG A 175 -5.81 -15.46 -4.87
CA ARG A 175 -4.39 -15.83 -4.75
C ARG A 175 -3.74 -15.29 -3.47
N GLY A 176 -4.51 -14.68 -2.57
CA GLY A 176 -4.02 -14.17 -1.29
C GLY A 176 -3.25 -15.20 -0.45
N LYS A 177 -3.62 -16.49 -0.55
CA LYS A 177 -2.90 -17.61 0.09
C LYS A 177 -1.44 -17.74 -0.31
N LEU A 178 -1.08 -17.31 -1.53
CA LEU A 178 0.31 -17.33 -1.99
C LEU A 178 1.16 -16.30 -1.23
N MET A 179 0.54 -15.22 -0.74
CA MET A 179 1.21 -14.15 -0.01
C MET A 179 1.48 -14.50 1.47
N ASP A 180 0.70 -15.41 2.06
CA ASP A 180 0.80 -15.72 3.51
C ASP A 180 2.22 -16.10 3.94
N LYS A 181 2.91 -16.95 3.15
CA LYS A 181 4.29 -17.31 3.47
C LYS A 181 5.23 -16.10 3.39
N TYR A 182 5.08 -15.25 2.39
CA TYR A 182 5.95 -14.08 2.21
C TYR A 182 5.74 -13.05 3.31
N LEU A 183 4.48 -12.77 3.67
CA LEU A 183 4.17 -11.86 4.78
C LEU A 183 4.66 -12.42 6.12
N TYR A 184 4.40 -13.71 6.39
CA TYR A 184 4.90 -14.38 7.60
C TYR A 184 6.43 -14.29 7.69
N ASP A 185 7.14 -14.65 6.62
CA ASP A 185 8.61 -14.61 6.62
C ASP A 185 9.14 -13.17 6.75
N PHE A 186 8.49 -12.19 6.12
CA PHE A 186 8.82 -10.77 6.28
C PHE A 186 8.65 -10.32 7.74
N LEU A 187 7.52 -10.66 8.37
CA LEU A 187 7.25 -10.32 9.77
C LEU A 187 8.29 -10.97 10.69
N LYS A 188 8.55 -12.26 10.50
CA LYS A 188 9.53 -13.03 11.26
C LYS A 188 10.93 -12.41 11.16
N ARG A 189 11.44 -12.17 9.95
CA ARG A 189 12.79 -11.61 9.74
C ARG A 189 13.00 -10.23 10.36
N ASN A 190 11.94 -9.41 10.44
CA ASN A 190 12.06 -8.01 10.85
C ASN A 190 11.62 -7.75 12.30
N PHE A 191 10.86 -8.66 12.92
CA PHE A 191 10.28 -8.43 14.24
C PHE A 191 10.45 -9.59 15.24
N GLU A 192 10.98 -10.75 14.81
CA GLU A 192 11.40 -11.79 15.74
C GLU A 192 12.69 -11.33 16.43
N LYS A 193 12.68 -11.38 17.77
CA LYS A 193 13.82 -10.98 18.63
C LYS A 193 14.76 -12.15 18.85
#